data_AF-A0A917YV23-F1
#
_entry.id   AF-A0A917YV23-F1
#
_cell.length_a   1.000
_cell.length_b   1.000
_cell.length_c   1.000
_cell.angle_alpha   90.00
_cell.angle_beta   90.00
_cell.angle_gamma   90.00
#
_symmetry.space_group_name_H-M   'P 1'
#
loop_
_entity.id
_entity.type
_entity.pdbx_description
1 polymer ?
#
loop_
_entity_poly.entity_id
_entity_poly.type
_entity_poly.pdbx_seq_one_letter_code
_entity_poly.pdbx_strand_id
1 'polypeptide(L)'
;MKKSSICLLLAGMFAASVQAAPQLEELSKELEIMSSIMQTSYKQNRDKKGISVRTLQSTYLAGQGVVFRIQTSGSHRYRFSFNGIDHVIPVPPVAPQIEVNGSAIVIENEGHVIEYESIGEELERVRELFVESNDKLSELRDKQRELNWEAREVERRNRDNEFEKRHAEGERRAELEKETKELQKELAKIRERQRELEKYAQQLQEEQREANSKRVAAAQEQSKKFLAEFEQNSADILCKYGSGLKSLPAGEHITLVLDGYADNKGRGKSQDRIYVFDYKDVQSCVAGKLDTQKLLGKANTYQF
;
A
#
# COMPACT_ATOMS: atom_id res chain seq x y z
N MET A 1 69.42 40.08 -10.24
CA MET A 1 68.68 38.79 -10.32
C MET A 1 68.58 38.19 -8.94
N LYS A 2 67.37 37.74 -8.53
CA LYS A 2 67.01 36.81 -7.42
C LYS A 2 67.45 37.23 -6.00
N LYS A 3 66.63 37.84 -5.12
CA LYS A 3 65.34 37.43 -4.48
C LYS A 3 65.35 35.99 -3.92
N SER A 4 65.53 35.87 -2.60
CA SER A 4 64.77 34.92 -1.76
C SER A 4 64.93 35.29 -0.27
N SER A 5 63.92 35.93 0.31
CA SER A 5 63.73 36.01 1.76
C SER A 5 62.41 35.30 2.08
N ILE A 6 62.53 34.23 2.86
CA ILE A 6 61.44 33.43 3.39
C ILE A 6 60.84 34.20 4.56
N CYS A 7 59.60 34.67 4.42
CA CYS A 7 58.77 35.11 5.55
C CYS A 7 57.73 34.02 5.81
N LEU A 8 57.92 33.26 6.89
CA LEU A 8 56.85 32.48 7.52
C LEU A 8 55.86 33.46 8.18
N LEU A 9 54.70 33.65 7.56
CA LEU A 9 53.53 34.23 8.22
C LEU A 9 52.71 33.07 8.81
N LEU A 10 52.72 32.97 10.14
CA LEU A 10 51.78 32.14 10.88
C LEU A 10 50.35 32.58 10.55
N ALA A 11 49.57 31.68 9.96
CA ALA A 11 48.15 31.82 9.80
C ALA A 11 47.48 31.67 11.18
N GLY A 12 46.98 32.79 11.72
CA GLY A 12 46.00 32.77 12.79
C GLY A 12 44.68 32.24 12.24
N MET A 13 44.40 30.96 12.48
CA MET A 13 43.04 30.42 12.33
C MET A 13 42.16 31.05 13.41
N PHE A 14 41.35 32.03 13.00
CA PHE A 14 40.16 32.40 13.76
C PHE A 14 39.21 31.20 13.76
N ALA A 15 39.15 30.51 14.90
CA ALA A 15 37.99 29.70 15.24
C ALA A 15 36.83 30.67 15.50
N ALA A 16 36.06 30.99 14.46
CA ALA A 16 34.74 31.57 14.65
C ALA A 16 33.86 30.47 15.27
N SER A 17 33.72 30.52 16.60
CA SER A 17 32.62 29.84 17.27
C SER A 17 31.33 30.32 16.61
N VAL A 18 30.61 29.40 15.95
CA VAL A 18 29.25 29.63 15.47
C VAL A 18 28.38 29.82 16.71
N GLN A 19 28.31 31.05 17.21
CA GLN A 19 27.22 31.46 18.06
C GLN A 19 25.97 31.36 17.19
N ALA A 20 25.09 30.40 17.51
CA ALA A 20 23.76 30.36 16.95
C ALA A 20 23.15 31.76 17.14
N ALA A 21 22.87 32.44 16.02
CA ALA A 21 22.36 33.79 16.06
C ALA A 21 21.06 33.82 16.88
N PRO A 22 20.81 34.84 17.72
CA PRO A 22 19.59 34.95 18.52
C PRO A 22 18.30 34.80 17.70
N GLN A 23 18.37 35.15 16.41
CA GLN A 23 17.30 35.01 15.43
C GLN A 23 16.89 33.54 15.16
N LEU A 24 17.80 32.57 15.28
CA LEU A 24 17.50 31.14 15.13
C LEU A 24 16.75 30.59 16.35
N GLU A 25 17.06 31.09 17.56
CA GLU A 25 16.36 30.70 18.77
C GLU A 25 14.92 31.21 18.75
N GLU A 26 14.71 32.46 18.33
CA GLU A 26 13.37 33.03 18.15
C GLU A 26 12.58 32.26 17.09
N LEU A 27 13.17 31.99 15.93
CA LEU A 27 12.54 31.20 14.88
C LEU A 27 12.15 29.79 15.37
N SER A 28 12.98 29.15 16.20
CA SER A 28 12.67 27.83 16.75
C SER A 28 11.41 27.84 17.63
N LYS A 29 11.22 28.89 18.45
CA LYS A 29 10.03 29.07 19.29
C LYS A 29 8.80 29.34 18.44
N GLU A 30 8.94 30.17 17.41
CA GLU A 30 7.86 30.46 16.44
C GLU A 30 7.41 29.18 15.71
N LEU A 31 8.37 28.34 15.31
CA LEU A 31 8.10 27.04 14.67
C LEU A 31 7.40 26.06 15.58
N GLU A 32 7.75 26.01 16.87
CA GLU A 32 7.07 25.16 17.85
C GLU A 32 5.60 25.54 18.00
N ILE A 33 5.32 26.85 18.11
CA ILE A 33 3.95 27.38 18.20
C ILE A 33 3.17 27.05 16.93
N MET A 34 3.75 27.33 15.75
CA MET A 34 3.10 27.02 14.48
C MET A 34 2.82 25.51 14.34
N SER A 35 3.78 24.68 14.71
CA SER A 35 3.65 23.22 14.68
C SER A 35 2.50 22.74 15.56
N SER A 36 2.36 23.32 16.76
CA SER A 36 1.27 23.02 17.70
C SER A 36 -0.09 23.44 17.15
N ILE A 37 -0.18 24.63 16.53
CA ILE A 37 -1.41 25.11 15.88
C ILE A 37 -1.80 24.19 14.73
N MET A 38 -0.85 23.85 13.85
CA MET A 38 -1.09 22.95 12.73
C MET A 38 -1.54 21.58 13.21
N GLN A 39 -0.82 20.99 14.16
CA GLN A 39 -1.19 19.68 14.72
C GLN A 39 -2.57 19.70 15.38
N THR A 40 -2.93 20.78 16.07
CA THR A 40 -4.24 20.94 16.70
C THR A 40 -5.34 21.08 15.65
N SER A 41 -5.14 21.91 14.63
CA SER A 41 -6.11 22.11 13.54
C SER A 41 -6.37 20.81 12.78
N TYR A 42 -5.32 20.05 12.43
CA TYR A 42 -5.49 18.74 11.78
C TYR A 42 -6.17 17.69 12.66
N LYS A 43 -6.04 17.79 13.99
CA LYS A 43 -6.77 16.91 14.93
C LYS A 43 -8.23 17.31 15.10
N GLN A 44 -8.53 18.61 15.07
CA GLN A 44 -9.89 19.13 15.23
C GLN A 44 -10.74 18.88 13.98
N ASN A 45 -10.13 18.93 12.80
CA ASN A 45 -10.82 18.62 11.54
C ASN A 45 -10.87 17.12 11.22
N ARG A 46 -10.83 16.26 12.26
CA ARG A 46 -10.98 14.81 12.09
C ARG A 46 -12.46 14.46 12.02
N ASP A 47 -12.89 13.95 10.88
CA ASP A 47 -13.92 12.92 10.90
C ASP A 47 -13.35 11.70 11.64
N LYS A 48 -14.08 11.21 12.66
CA LYS A 48 -13.65 10.06 13.49
C LYS A 48 -13.40 8.77 12.68
N LYS A 49 -13.72 8.77 11.38
CA LYS A 49 -13.64 7.64 10.44
C LYS A 49 -12.82 8.07 9.20
N GLY A 50 -11.48 8.03 9.26
CA GLY A 50 -10.65 8.38 8.09
C GLY A 50 -9.15 8.58 8.35
N ILE A 51 -8.45 8.97 7.28
CA ILE A 51 -7.03 9.33 7.29
C ILE A 51 -6.84 10.54 8.21
N SER A 52 -5.88 10.48 9.13
CA SER A 52 -5.60 11.58 10.05
C SER A 52 -4.11 11.89 10.11
N VAL A 53 -3.74 13.14 10.44
CA VAL A 53 -2.35 13.50 10.70
C VAL A 53 -1.90 12.93 12.05
N ARG A 54 -0.84 12.13 12.05
CA ARG A 54 -0.24 11.51 13.25
C ARG A 54 0.85 12.41 13.83
N THR A 55 1.85 12.71 13.02
CA THR A 55 3.03 13.46 13.44
C THR A 55 3.26 14.62 12.48
N LEU A 56 3.80 15.70 13.04
CA LEU A 56 4.22 16.87 12.32
C LEU A 56 5.59 17.25 12.89
N GLN A 57 6.58 17.31 12.01
CA GLN A 57 7.96 17.69 12.34
C GLN A 57 8.30 18.95 11.58
N SER A 58 8.97 19.91 12.22
CA SER A 58 9.46 21.12 11.58
C SER A 58 10.99 21.11 11.52
N THR A 59 11.55 21.61 10.44
CA THR A 59 12.99 21.74 10.25
C THR A 59 13.28 23.02 9.48
N TYR A 60 14.24 23.80 9.95
CA TYR A 60 14.67 25.01 9.25
C TYR A 60 15.93 24.74 8.43
N LEU A 61 15.93 25.18 7.18
CA LEU A 61 17.03 25.09 6.24
C LEU A 61 17.43 26.51 5.85
N ALA A 62 18.58 26.98 6.34
CA ALA A 62 19.04 28.34 6.10
C ALA A 62 19.10 28.67 4.60
N GLY A 63 18.48 29.80 4.21
CA GLY A 63 18.42 30.25 2.81
C GLY A 63 17.38 29.52 1.95
N GLN A 64 16.69 28.51 2.48
CA GLN A 64 15.63 27.77 1.79
C GLN A 64 14.28 27.93 2.50
N GLY A 65 14.29 28.01 3.82
CA GLY A 65 13.13 28.22 4.67
C GLY A 65 12.77 27.00 5.51
N VAL A 66 11.47 26.84 5.77
CA VAL A 66 10.96 25.87 6.75
C VAL A 66 10.36 24.68 6.02
N VAL A 67 10.66 23.48 6.50
CA VAL A 67 10.07 22.23 6.05
C VAL A 67 9.23 21.64 7.18
N PHE A 68 7.93 21.51 6.95
CA PHE A 68 7.02 20.73 7.77
C PHE A 68 6.83 19.36 7.12
N ARG A 69 7.20 18.30 7.83
CA ARG A 69 6.98 16.92 7.39
C ARG A 69 5.81 16.33 8.16
N ILE A 70 4.80 15.86 7.43
CA ILE A 70 3.51 15.41 7.93
C ILE A 70 3.35 13.92 7.64
N GLN A 71 3.19 13.11 8.70
CA GLN A 71 2.86 11.69 8.57
C GLN A 71 1.38 11.47 8.87
N THR A 72 0.72 10.63 8.08
CA THR A 72 -0.70 10.31 8.27
C THR A 72 -0.93 8.87 8.73
N SER A 73 -2.04 8.61 9.43
CA SER A 73 -2.46 7.30 9.93
C SER A 73 -2.88 6.31 8.83
N GLY A 74 -2.90 6.76 7.57
CA GLY A 74 -3.13 5.94 6.39
C GLY A 74 -1.97 5.98 5.37
N SER A 75 -0.88 6.69 5.67
CA SER A 75 0.29 6.80 4.78
C SER A 75 1.06 5.49 4.67
N HIS A 76 0.91 4.59 5.65
CA HIS A 76 1.35 3.21 5.51
C HIS A 76 0.40 2.47 4.56
N ARG A 77 0.55 2.75 3.26
CA ARG A 77 0.17 1.81 2.21
C ARG A 77 1.16 0.67 2.29
N TYR A 78 0.98 -0.21 3.27
CA TYR A 78 1.71 -1.46 3.27
C TYR A 78 1.37 -2.15 1.95
N ARG A 79 2.38 -2.23 1.07
CA ARG A 79 2.35 -3.15 -0.05
C ARG A 79 2.57 -4.52 0.55
N PHE A 80 1.52 -5.10 1.13
CA PHE A 80 1.44 -6.54 1.15
C PHE A 80 1.18 -6.94 -0.30
N SER A 81 2.27 -7.19 -1.02
CA SER A 81 2.18 -8.20 -2.06
C SER A 81 1.74 -9.44 -1.32
N PHE A 82 0.50 -9.88 -1.54
CA PHE A 82 0.16 -11.26 -1.27
C PHE A 82 0.89 -12.11 -2.33
N ASN A 83 2.23 -12.09 -2.29
CA ASN A 83 3.05 -13.18 -2.82
C ASN A 83 2.79 -14.48 -2.03
N GLY A 84 1.88 -14.48 -1.05
CA GLY A 84 1.23 -15.69 -0.54
C GLY A 84 0.27 -16.36 -1.55
N ILE A 85 0.04 -15.77 -2.72
CA ILE A 85 -0.60 -16.44 -3.87
C ILE A 85 0.46 -16.86 -4.92
N ASP A 86 1.73 -16.47 -4.77
CA ASP A 86 2.78 -16.82 -5.74
C ASP A 86 3.22 -18.29 -5.62
N HIS A 87 2.74 -19.00 -4.59
CA HIS A 87 2.87 -20.45 -4.43
C HIS A 87 1.50 -21.09 -4.23
N VAL A 88 0.64 -21.01 -5.26
CA VAL A 88 -0.63 -21.77 -5.30
C VAL A 88 -0.37 -23.29 -5.24
N ILE A 89 0.85 -23.78 -5.53
CA ILE A 89 1.25 -25.18 -5.34
C ILE A 89 2.79 -25.24 -5.17
N PRO A 90 3.39 -25.84 -4.11
CA PRO A 90 4.71 -26.42 -4.26
C PRO A 90 4.58 -27.57 -5.26
N VAL A 91 5.01 -27.36 -6.49
CA VAL A 91 5.00 -28.39 -7.54
C VAL A 91 5.77 -29.60 -6.98
N PRO A 92 5.13 -30.75 -6.71
CA PRO A 92 5.89 -31.95 -6.43
C PRO A 92 6.74 -32.25 -7.68
N PRO A 93 8.04 -32.57 -7.54
CA PRO A 93 8.88 -32.86 -8.69
C PRO A 93 8.21 -33.96 -9.54
N VAL A 94 7.88 -33.62 -10.79
CA VAL A 94 7.15 -34.46 -11.72
C VAL A 94 8.02 -35.66 -12.09
N ALA A 95 7.61 -36.87 -11.72
CA ALA A 95 8.10 -38.08 -12.38
C ALA A 95 7.60 -38.07 -13.83
N PRO A 96 8.44 -38.43 -14.82
CA PRO A 96 8.14 -38.13 -16.20
C PRO A 96 6.98 -38.98 -16.76
N GLN A 97 6.03 -38.25 -17.38
CA GLN A 97 5.17 -38.55 -18.55
C GLN A 97 3.79 -39.19 -18.31
N ILE A 98 2.73 -38.43 -18.64
CA ILE A 98 1.77 -38.62 -19.77
C ILE A 98 0.71 -37.51 -19.66
N GLU A 99 0.44 -36.81 -20.76
CA GLU A 99 -0.54 -35.73 -20.85
C GLU A 99 -1.96 -36.20 -20.48
N VAL A 100 -2.52 -35.57 -19.44
CA VAL A 100 -3.97 -35.44 -19.26
C VAL A 100 -4.19 -33.97 -18.94
N ASN A 101 -4.92 -33.28 -19.81
CA ASN A 101 -5.37 -31.90 -19.62
C ASN A 101 -6.16 -31.77 -18.32
N GLY A 102 -5.46 -31.50 -17.22
CA GLY A 102 -6.00 -31.02 -15.95
C GLY A 102 -5.62 -29.55 -15.84
N SER A 103 -6.46 -28.68 -16.41
CA SER A 103 -6.32 -27.23 -16.31
C SER A 103 -6.24 -26.83 -14.85
N ALA A 104 -5.06 -26.37 -14.42
CA ALA A 104 -4.91 -25.70 -13.14
C ALA A 104 -5.78 -24.45 -13.15
N ILE A 105 -6.62 -24.29 -12.12
CA ILE A 105 -7.31 -23.02 -11.87
C ILE A 105 -6.24 -22.04 -11.40
N VAL A 106 -5.63 -21.33 -12.36
CA VAL A 106 -4.77 -20.20 -12.07
C VAL A 106 -5.69 -19.03 -11.74
N ILE A 107 -5.88 -18.77 -10.45
CA ILE A 107 -6.57 -17.56 -9.99
C ILE A 107 -5.55 -16.41 -10.11
N GLU A 108 -5.46 -15.84 -11.30
CA GLU A 108 -4.70 -14.60 -11.50
C GLU A 108 -5.37 -13.48 -10.69
N ASN A 109 -4.62 -12.93 -9.74
CA ASN A 109 -5.03 -11.79 -8.94
C ASN A 109 -4.06 -10.64 -9.20
N GLU A 110 -4.28 -9.94 -10.32
CA GLU A 110 -3.74 -8.60 -10.49
C GLU A 110 -4.59 -7.63 -9.66
N GLY A 111 -4.11 -7.31 -8.46
CA GLY A 111 -4.82 -6.40 -7.59
C GLY A 111 -3.90 -5.78 -6.55
N HIS A 112 -3.54 -4.52 -6.76
CA HIS A 112 -2.84 -3.72 -5.76
C HIS A 112 -3.68 -3.61 -4.49
N VAL A 113 -3.23 -4.21 -3.40
CA VAL A 113 -3.86 -4.10 -2.09
C VAL A 113 -3.27 -2.90 -1.35
N ILE A 114 -4.14 -2.00 -0.89
CA ILE A 114 -3.78 -0.92 0.03
C ILE A 114 -4.44 -1.25 1.37
N GLU A 115 -3.65 -1.69 2.33
CA GLU A 115 -4.12 -1.89 3.71
C GLU A 115 -4.03 -0.55 4.47
N TYR A 116 -5.16 -0.08 5.00
CA TYR A 116 -5.22 1.11 5.85
C TYR A 116 -5.38 0.68 7.30
N GLU A 117 -4.41 1.03 8.13
CA GLU A 117 -4.35 0.70 9.56
C GLU A 117 -5.35 1.53 10.41
N SER A 118 -6.00 2.54 9.83
CA SER A 118 -7.04 3.34 10.50
C SER A 118 -8.44 2.96 10.02
N ILE A 119 -8.97 1.91 10.65
CA ILE A 119 -10.25 1.29 10.37
C ILE A 119 -11.41 2.27 10.67
N GLY A 120 -12.19 2.59 9.64
CA GLY A 120 -13.57 3.04 9.80
C GLY A 120 -14.51 1.83 9.80
N GLU A 121 -15.68 1.95 10.43
CA GLU A 121 -16.69 0.89 10.61
C GLU A 121 -17.11 0.18 9.30
N GLU A 122 -17.16 0.91 8.18
CA GLU A 122 -17.44 0.39 6.84
C GLU A 122 -16.31 -0.51 6.31
N LEU A 123 -15.05 -0.19 6.65
CA LEU A 123 -13.88 -0.95 6.22
C LEU A 123 -13.65 -2.19 7.10
N GLU A 124 -14.18 -2.21 8.33
CA GLU A 124 -14.11 -3.39 9.22
C GLU A 124 -15.07 -4.50 8.78
N ARG A 125 -16.31 -4.17 8.41
CA ARG A 125 -17.23 -5.14 7.78
C ARG A 125 -16.60 -5.77 6.55
N VAL A 126 -15.88 -4.94 5.83
CA VAL A 126 -15.21 -5.32 4.63
C VAL A 126 -14.00 -6.21 4.96
N ARG A 127 -13.24 -5.95 6.04
CA ARG A 127 -12.19 -6.86 6.58
C ARG A 127 -12.75 -8.23 6.97
N GLU A 128 -13.90 -8.26 7.64
CA GLU A 128 -14.59 -9.50 8.03
C GLU A 128 -14.91 -10.35 6.80
N LEU A 129 -15.44 -9.76 5.73
CA LEU A 129 -15.67 -10.44 4.44
C LEU A 129 -14.39 -11.07 3.86
N PHE A 130 -13.21 -10.51 4.14
CA PHE A 130 -11.94 -11.02 3.61
C PHE A 130 -11.38 -12.15 4.45
N VAL A 131 -11.57 -12.09 5.76
CA VAL A 131 -11.27 -13.23 6.64
C VAL A 131 -12.17 -14.40 6.25
N GLU A 132 -13.46 -14.16 6.09
CA GLU A 132 -14.42 -15.17 5.65
C GLU A 132 -14.08 -15.73 4.25
N SER A 133 -13.68 -14.85 3.32
CA SER A 133 -13.24 -15.25 1.97
C SER A 133 -11.96 -16.09 1.99
N ASN A 134 -11.00 -15.75 2.86
CA ASN A 134 -9.78 -16.54 3.04
C ASN A 134 -10.07 -17.93 3.61
N ASP A 135 -10.99 -18.04 4.56
CA ASP A 135 -11.43 -19.32 5.11
C ASP A 135 -12.10 -20.17 4.03
N LYS A 136 -13.02 -19.59 3.24
CA LYS A 136 -13.63 -20.24 2.07
C LYS A 136 -12.59 -20.70 1.06
N LEU A 137 -11.55 -19.90 0.80
CA LEU A 137 -10.46 -20.26 -0.11
C LEU A 137 -9.60 -21.41 0.44
N SER A 138 -9.35 -21.43 1.76
CA SER A 138 -8.64 -22.53 2.40
C SER A 138 -9.44 -23.84 2.29
N GLU A 139 -10.73 -23.79 2.61
CA GLU A 139 -11.62 -24.95 2.50
C GLU A 139 -11.69 -25.47 1.06
N LEU A 140 -11.72 -24.57 0.07
CA LEU A 140 -11.65 -24.92 -1.35
C LEU A 140 -10.37 -25.68 -1.70
N ARG A 141 -9.22 -25.24 -1.18
CA ARG A 141 -7.93 -25.90 -1.39
C ARG A 141 -7.91 -27.30 -0.77
N ASP A 142 -8.48 -27.45 0.42
CA ASP A 142 -8.58 -28.74 1.09
C ASP A 142 -9.43 -29.73 0.30
N LYS A 143 -10.62 -29.32 -0.12
CA LYS A 143 -11.51 -30.15 -0.95
C LYS A 143 -10.90 -30.49 -2.30
N GLN A 144 -10.21 -29.56 -2.95
CA GLN A 144 -9.52 -29.84 -4.22
C GLN A 144 -8.40 -30.86 -4.03
N ARG A 145 -7.62 -30.76 -2.93
CA ARG A 145 -6.60 -31.74 -2.60
C ARG A 145 -7.23 -33.11 -2.40
N GLU A 146 -8.27 -33.21 -1.58
CA GLU A 146 -8.97 -34.46 -1.29
C GLU A 146 -9.51 -35.13 -2.56
N LEU A 147 -10.23 -34.39 -3.42
CA LEU A 147 -10.72 -34.92 -4.69
C LEU A 147 -9.59 -35.40 -5.61
N ASN A 148 -8.44 -34.71 -5.62
CA ASN A 148 -7.26 -35.14 -6.37
C ASN A 148 -6.64 -36.42 -5.79
N TRP A 149 -6.62 -36.58 -4.46
CA TRP A 149 -6.19 -37.81 -3.82
C TRP A 149 -7.12 -38.97 -4.16
N GLU A 150 -8.44 -38.77 -4.05
CA GLU A 150 -9.45 -39.76 -4.43
C GLU A 150 -9.30 -40.18 -5.90
N ALA A 151 -9.16 -39.21 -6.81
CA ALA A 151 -8.97 -39.48 -8.23
C ALA A 151 -7.73 -40.35 -8.49
N ARG A 152 -6.59 -40.00 -7.88
CA ARG A 152 -5.34 -40.77 -8.05
C ARG A 152 -5.46 -42.19 -7.51
N GLU A 153 -6.17 -42.39 -6.40
CA GLU A 153 -6.35 -43.71 -5.81
C GLU A 153 -7.26 -44.60 -6.68
N VAL A 154 -8.35 -44.04 -7.19
CA VAL A 154 -9.22 -44.73 -8.16
C VAL A 154 -8.46 -45.06 -9.44
N GLU A 155 -7.65 -44.13 -9.97
CA GLU A 155 -6.81 -44.36 -11.15
C GLU A 155 -5.74 -45.43 -10.90
N ARG A 156 -5.13 -45.47 -9.71
CA ARG A 156 -4.15 -46.49 -9.32
C ARG A 156 -4.80 -47.87 -9.32
N ARG A 157 -5.95 -48.02 -8.64
CA ARG A 157 -6.72 -49.27 -8.64
C ARG A 157 -7.13 -49.69 -10.05
N ASN A 158 -7.54 -48.73 -10.88
CA ASN A 158 -7.90 -49.01 -12.26
C ASN A 158 -6.71 -49.51 -13.09
N ARG A 159 -5.50 -48.95 -12.89
CA ARG A 159 -4.26 -49.47 -13.52
C ARG A 159 -3.89 -50.86 -13.01
N ASP A 160 -4.02 -51.11 -11.72
CA ASP A 160 -3.74 -52.42 -11.11
C ASP A 160 -4.70 -53.48 -11.68
N ASN A 161 -6.00 -53.17 -11.77
CA ASN A 161 -7.00 -54.04 -12.37
C ASN A 161 -6.76 -54.28 -13.88
N GLU A 162 -6.36 -53.25 -14.62
CA GLU A 162 -6.00 -53.40 -16.05
C GLU A 162 -4.74 -54.25 -16.24
N PHE A 163 -3.77 -54.20 -15.32
CA PHE A 163 -2.61 -55.08 -15.34
C PHE A 163 -3.01 -56.54 -15.07
N GLU A 164 -3.81 -56.77 -14.03
CA GLU A 164 -4.29 -58.11 -13.67
C GLU A 164 -5.16 -58.73 -14.79
N LYS A 165 -6.00 -57.92 -15.45
CA LYS A 165 -6.85 -58.35 -16.56
C LYS A 165 -6.07 -58.90 -17.75
N ARG A 166 -4.81 -58.49 -17.95
CA ARG A 166 -3.94 -59.02 -19.02
C ARG A 166 -3.53 -60.47 -18.79
N HIS A 167 -3.55 -60.92 -17.54
CA HIS A 167 -3.09 -62.25 -17.14
C HIS A 167 -4.24 -63.13 -16.59
N ALA A 168 -5.41 -62.56 -16.33
CA ALA A 168 -6.60 -63.26 -15.86
C ALA A 168 -7.43 -63.88 -17.00
N GLU A 169 -7.99 -65.06 -16.75
CA GLU A 169 -8.92 -65.77 -17.64
C GLU A 169 -10.22 -66.15 -16.91
N GLY A 170 -11.25 -66.50 -17.67
CA GLY A 170 -12.52 -67.00 -17.14
C GLY A 170 -13.21 -66.03 -16.18
N GLU A 171 -13.64 -66.55 -15.03
CA GLU A 171 -14.45 -65.83 -14.04
C GLU A 171 -13.72 -64.62 -13.43
N ARG A 172 -12.41 -64.73 -13.18
CA ARG A 172 -11.60 -63.63 -12.62
C ARG A 172 -11.52 -62.43 -13.56
N ARG A 173 -11.43 -62.68 -14.87
CA ARG A 173 -11.45 -61.61 -15.88
C ARG A 173 -12.79 -60.87 -15.90
N ALA A 174 -13.89 -61.60 -15.78
CA ALA A 174 -15.23 -61.01 -15.73
C ALA A 174 -15.47 -60.19 -14.45
N GLU A 175 -14.90 -60.60 -13.32
CA GLU A 175 -14.91 -59.84 -12.06
C GLU A 175 -14.13 -58.52 -12.19
N LEU A 176 -12.89 -58.57 -12.70
CA LEU A 176 -12.06 -57.39 -12.94
C LEU A 176 -12.71 -56.39 -13.91
N GLU A 177 -13.44 -56.86 -14.93
CA GLU A 177 -14.20 -55.98 -15.83
C GLU A 177 -15.35 -55.26 -15.11
N LYS A 178 -16.02 -55.92 -14.15
CA LYS A 178 -17.06 -55.28 -13.33
C LYS A 178 -16.44 -54.23 -12.41
N GLU A 179 -15.35 -54.56 -11.73
CA GLU A 179 -14.64 -53.62 -10.85
C GLU A 179 -14.12 -52.40 -11.62
N THR A 180 -13.53 -52.59 -12.80
CA THR A 180 -13.07 -51.50 -13.69
C THR A 180 -14.23 -50.57 -14.05
N LYS A 181 -15.42 -51.11 -14.37
CA LYS A 181 -16.62 -50.30 -14.66
C LYS A 181 -17.11 -49.52 -13.44
N GLU A 182 -17.06 -50.10 -12.24
CA GLU A 182 -17.41 -49.38 -11.02
C GLU A 182 -16.40 -48.27 -10.69
N LEU A 183 -15.10 -48.54 -10.82
CA LEU A 183 -14.04 -47.52 -10.66
C LEU A 183 -14.19 -46.37 -11.68
N GLN A 184 -14.58 -46.67 -12.93
CA GLN A 184 -14.88 -45.63 -13.92
C GLN A 184 -16.08 -44.76 -13.54
N LYS A 185 -17.12 -45.34 -12.93
CA LYS A 185 -18.26 -44.57 -12.39
C LYS A 185 -17.84 -43.69 -11.22
N GLU A 186 -17.01 -44.21 -10.31
CA GLU A 186 -16.45 -43.43 -9.19
C GLU A 186 -15.61 -42.25 -9.70
N LEU A 187 -14.75 -42.49 -10.69
CA LEU A 187 -13.95 -41.44 -11.34
C LEU A 187 -14.84 -40.36 -11.98
N ALA A 188 -15.93 -40.76 -12.63
CA ALA A 188 -16.89 -39.81 -13.21
C ALA A 188 -17.55 -38.93 -12.15
N LYS A 189 -17.91 -39.49 -10.99
CA LYS A 189 -18.45 -38.73 -9.84
C LYS A 189 -17.41 -37.77 -9.25
N ILE A 190 -16.15 -38.17 -9.15
CA ILE A 190 -15.06 -37.30 -8.69
C ILE A 190 -14.89 -36.11 -9.65
N ARG A 191 -14.92 -36.36 -10.96
CA ARG A 191 -14.84 -35.31 -12.00
C ARG A 191 -16.04 -34.36 -12.01
N GLU A 192 -17.22 -34.84 -11.59
CA GLU A 192 -18.40 -33.98 -11.40
C GLU A 192 -18.19 -33.05 -10.20
N ARG A 193 -17.77 -33.59 -9.05
CA ARG A 193 -17.42 -32.80 -7.86
C ARG A 193 -16.34 -31.75 -8.14
N GLN A 194 -15.32 -32.09 -8.93
CA GLN A 194 -14.29 -31.14 -9.37
C GLN A 194 -14.88 -29.97 -10.17
N ARG A 195 -15.80 -30.24 -11.12
CA ARG A 195 -16.47 -29.20 -11.91
C ARG A 195 -17.39 -28.31 -11.08
N GLU A 196 -18.04 -28.87 -10.06
CA GLU A 196 -18.83 -28.07 -9.10
C GLU A 196 -17.92 -27.15 -8.28
N LEU A 197 -16.77 -27.67 -7.84
CA LEU A 197 -15.79 -26.91 -7.08
C LEU A 197 -15.16 -25.76 -7.90
N GLU A 198 -14.90 -26.00 -9.19
CA GLU A 198 -14.48 -24.98 -10.15
C GLU A 198 -15.50 -23.85 -10.28
N LYS A 199 -16.80 -24.17 -10.43
CA LYS A 199 -17.87 -23.18 -10.50
C LYS A 199 -17.96 -22.33 -9.24
N TYR A 200 -17.84 -22.96 -8.08
CA TYR A 200 -17.86 -22.25 -6.80
C TYR A 200 -16.63 -21.34 -6.65
N ALA A 201 -15.45 -21.78 -7.09
CA ALA A 201 -14.24 -20.94 -7.10
C ALA A 201 -14.40 -19.70 -7.99
N GLN A 202 -15.03 -19.84 -9.16
CA GLN A 202 -15.32 -18.70 -10.06
C GLN A 202 -16.30 -17.69 -9.42
N GLN A 203 -17.34 -18.18 -8.74
CA GLN A 203 -18.28 -17.31 -8.03
C GLN A 203 -17.59 -16.51 -6.93
N LEU A 204 -16.75 -17.17 -6.12
CA LEU A 204 -16.00 -16.53 -5.04
C LEU A 204 -15.02 -15.48 -5.59
N GLN A 205 -14.41 -15.74 -6.75
CA GLN A 205 -13.52 -14.78 -7.41
C GLN A 205 -14.25 -13.50 -7.83
N GLU A 206 -15.45 -13.63 -8.40
CA GLU A 206 -16.25 -12.49 -8.83
C GLU A 206 -16.72 -11.65 -7.64
N GLU A 207 -17.20 -12.29 -6.58
CA GLU A 207 -17.56 -11.63 -5.32
C GLU A 207 -16.37 -10.85 -4.73
N GLN A 208 -15.17 -11.45 -4.76
CA GLN A 208 -13.95 -10.82 -4.28
C GLN A 208 -13.53 -9.62 -5.14
N ARG A 209 -13.67 -9.72 -6.46
CA ARG A 209 -13.39 -8.61 -7.40
C ARG A 209 -14.34 -7.45 -7.16
N GLU A 210 -15.62 -7.72 -6.98
CA GLU A 210 -16.61 -6.70 -6.68
C GLU A 210 -16.32 -6.02 -5.33
N ALA A 211 -16.05 -6.79 -4.28
CA ALA A 211 -15.68 -6.25 -2.96
C ALA A 211 -14.39 -5.43 -3.01
N ASN A 212 -13.38 -5.87 -3.75
CA ASN A 212 -12.13 -5.13 -3.99
C ASN A 212 -12.39 -3.81 -4.73
N SER A 213 -13.21 -3.81 -5.77
CA SER A 213 -13.50 -2.58 -6.54
C SER A 213 -14.20 -1.53 -5.67
N LYS A 214 -15.18 -1.94 -4.86
CA LYS A 214 -15.87 -1.06 -3.90
C LYS A 214 -14.90 -0.48 -2.87
N ARG A 215 -13.98 -1.29 -2.33
CA ARG A 215 -12.92 -0.84 -1.41
C ARG A 215 -12.02 0.21 -2.03
N VAL A 216 -11.51 -0.06 -3.23
CA VAL A 216 -10.59 0.84 -3.92
C VAL A 216 -11.29 2.18 -4.20
N ALA A 217 -12.55 2.13 -4.66
CA ALA A 217 -13.35 3.34 -4.88
C ALA A 217 -13.55 4.14 -3.58
N ALA A 218 -13.97 3.48 -2.49
CA ALA A 218 -14.16 4.14 -1.20
C ALA A 218 -12.85 4.73 -0.63
N ALA A 219 -11.74 4.00 -0.75
CA ALA A 219 -10.42 4.47 -0.31
C ALA A 219 -9.93 5.66 -1.15
N GLN A 220 -10.15 5.64 -2.47
CA GLN A 220 -9.84 6.77 -3.35
C GLN A 220 -10.69 8.00 -3.00
N GLU A 221 -11.97 7.82 -2.71
CA GLU A 221 -12.86 8.90 -2.32
C GLU A 221 -12.42 9.53 -0.98
N GLN A 222 -12.15 8.70 0.04
CA GLN A 222 -11.64 9.18 1.33
C GLN A 222 -10.29 9.89 1.20
N SER A 223 -9.40 9.39 0.33
CA SER A 223 -8.12 10.04 0.05
C SER A 223 -8.32 11.41 -0.62
N LYS A 224 -9.19 11.50 -1.63
CA LYS A 224 -9.50 12.79 -2.28
C LYS A 224 -10.08 13.80 -1.30
N LYS A 225 -11.00 13.37 -0.43
CA LYS A 225 -11.59 14.23 0.61
C LYS A 225 -10.54 14.74 1.60
N PHE A 226 -9.76 13.83 2.19
CA PHE A 226 -8.67 14.19 3.09
C PHE A 226 -7.69 15.18 2.46
N LEU A 227 -7.31 14.94 1.20
CA LEU A 227 -6.35 15.79 0.51
C LEU A 227 -6.89 17.21 0.32
N ALA A 228 -8.14 17.34 -0.13
CA ALA A 228 -8.78 18.63 -0.31
C ALA A 228 -8.89 19.38 1.03
N GLU A 229 -9.30 18.70 2.09
CA GLU A 229 -9.36 19.27 3.44
C GLU A 229 -7.98 19.67 3.96
N PHE A 230 -6.98 18.80 3.80
CA PHE A 230 -5.59 19.08 4.18
C PHE A 230 -5.06 20.32 3.46
N GLU A 231 -5.25 20.43 2.15
CA GLU A 231 -4.82 21.57 1.34
C GLU A 231 -5.49 22.87 1.79
N GLN A 232 -6.81 22.86 1.97
CA GLN A 232 -7.56 24.02 2.45
C GLN A 232 -7.17 24.44 3.87
N ASN A 233 -7.11 23.48 4.79
CA ASN A 233 -6.72 23.75 6.18
C ASN A 233 -5.30 24.29 6.27
N SER A 234 -4.37 23.72 5.50
CA SER A 234 -2.97 24.16 5.50
C SER A 234 -2.86 25.60 5.01
N ALA A 235 -3.51 25.94 3.90
CA ALA A 235 -3.54 27.30 3.40
C ALA A 235 -4.22 28.26 4.40
N ASP A 236 -5.33 27.85 5.04
CA ASP A 236 -6.04 28.67 6.03
C ASP A 236 -5.17 28.95 7.27
N ILE A 237 -4.46 27.95 7.78
CA ILE A 237 -3.54 28.10 8.90
C ILE A 237 -2.42 29.07 8.53
N LEU A 238 -1.82 28.92 7.35
CA LEU A 238 -0.77 29.83 6.88
C LEU A 238 -1.30 31.27 6.74
N CYS A 239 -2.53 31.45 6.24
CA CYS A 239 -3.15 32.78 6.13
C CYS A 239 -3.51 33.41 7.48
N LYS A 240 -3.94 32.61 8.47
CA LYS A 240 -4.34 33.13 9.79
C LYS A 240 -3.15 33.35 10.73
N TYR A 241 -2.18 32.43 10.68
CA TYR A 241 -1.10 32.34 11.67
C TYR A 241 0.28 32.57 11.07
N GLY A 242 0.41 32.78 9.75
CA GLY A 242 1.70 33.02 9.08
C GLY A 242 2.47 34.25 9.56
N SER A 243 1.80 35.20 10.21
CA SER A 243 2.46 36.31 10.93
C SER A 243 3.23 35.86 12.16
N GLY A 244 3.05 34.62 12.61
CA GLY A 244 3.79 34.03 13.72
C GLY A 244 5.22 33.65 13.38
N LEU A 245 5.60 33.61 12.10
CA LEU A 245 6.96 33.28 11.63
C LEU A 245 7.76 34.55 11.29
N LYS A 246 7.81 35.53 12.19
CA LYS A 246 8.40 36.86 11.89
C LYS A 246 9.90 36.79 11.69
N SER A 247 10.54 35.81 12.30
CA SER A 247 11.98 35.58 12.19
C SER A 247 12.36 34.86 10.89
N LEU A 248 11.39 34.42 10.08
CA LEU A 248 11.62 33.84 8.76
C LEU A 248 11.90 34.95 7.73
N PRO A 249 13.03 34.91 7.00
CA PRO A 249 13.34 35.88 5.96
C PRO A 249 12.29 35.90 4.84
N ALA A 250 11.94 37.10 4.35
CA ALA A 250 10.94 37.27 3.29
C ALA A 250 11.28 36.57 1.96
N GLY A 251 12.54 36.21 1.73
CA GLY A 251 12.97 35.51 0.51
C GLY A 251 12.85 33.98 0.58
N GLU A 252 12.46 33.42 1.73
CA GLU A 252 12.44 31.98 1.96
C GLU A 252 11.04 31.38 1.82
N HIS A 253 10.98 30.05 1.88
CA HIS A 253 9.77 29.28 1.59
C HIS A 253 9.24 28.54 2.81
N ILE A 254 7.94 28.23 2.78
CA ILE A 254 7.31 27.27 3.69
C ILE A 254 6.95 26.04 2.86
N THR A 255 7.57 24.92 3.19
CA THR A 255 7.40 23.64 2.51
C THR A 255 6.60 22.69 3.38
N LEU A 256 5.52 22.13 2.85
CA LEU A 256 4.74 21.06 3.48
C LEU A 256 4.99 19.76 2.73
N VAL A 257 5.50 18.75 3.41
CA VAL A 257 5.77 17.41 2.88
C VAL A 257 4.75 16.45 3.47
N LEU A 258 3.89 15.90 2.61
CA LEU A 258 2.91 14.89 2.98
C LEU A 258 3.46 13.50 2.60
N ASP A 259 3.90 12.77 3.61
CA ASP A 259 4.63 11.50 3.44
C ASP A 259 3.76 10.43 2.75
N GLY A 260 4.29 9.83 1.68
CA GLY A 260 3.68 8.66 1.02
C GLY A 260 2.32 8.89 0.35
N TYR A 261 1.96 10.15 0.07
CA TYR A 261 0.62 10.54 -0.37
C TYR A 261 0.49 10.85 -1.87
N ALA A 262 1.55 10.72 -2.66
CA ALA A 262 1.47 10.90 -4.11
C ALA A 262 0.81 9.69 -4.82
N ASP A 263 0.23 9.94 -5.99
CA ASP A 263 -0.48 8.92 -6.78
C ASP A 263 0.53 8.11 -7.60
N ASN A 264 0.74 6.86 -7.19
CA ASN A 264 1.89 6.09 -7.63
C ASN A 264 1.49 5.15 -8.77
N LYS A 265 1.58 5.64 -10.00
CA LYS A 265 1.28 4.86 -11.22
C LYS A 265 2.41 3.88 -11.60
N GLY A 266 2.91 3.09 -10.65
CA GLY A 266 3.71 1.90 -10.97
C GLY A 266 5.16 1.82 -10.47
N ARG A 267 5.63 2.68 -9.55
CA ARG A 267 6.98 2.52 -8.94
C ARG A 267 6.88 2.11 -7.48
N GLY A 268 7.61 1.06 -7.10
CA GLY A 268 7.50 0.39 -5.80
C GLY A 268 7.91 1.18 -4.54
N LYS A 269 8.02 2.52 -4.60
CA LYS A 269 8.27 3.38 -3.45
C LYS A 269 7.20 4.46 -3.39
N SER A 270 6.48 4.56 -2.27
CA SER A 270 5.54 5.64 -2.00
C SER A 270 6.22 7.00 -2.19
N GLN A 271 5.68 7.81 -3.09
CA GLN A 271 6.18 9.15 -3.33
C GLN A 271 5.53 10.13 -2.33
N ASP A 272 6.29 11.13 -1.92
CA ASP A 272 5.83 12.22 -1.05
C ASP A 272 5.12 13.27 -1.93
N ARG A 273 4.08 13.90 -1.38
CA ARG A 273 3.43 15.05 -2.04
C ARG A 273 3.89 16.32 -1.34
N ILE A 274 4.49 17.23 -2.11
CA ILE A 274 5.20 18.38 -1.58
C ILE A 274 4.53 19.66 -2.07
N TYR A 275 4.31 20.60 -1.16
CA TYR A 275 3.77 21.93 -1.42
C TYR A 275 4.79 22.97 -0.96
N VAL A 276 5.16 23.89 -1.83
CA VAL A 276 6.10 24.97 -1.50
C VAL A 276 5.39 26.31 -1.67
N PHE A 277 5.33 27.08 -0.58
CA PHE A 277 4.72 28.40 -0.52
C PHE A 277 5.82 29.47 -0.37
N ASP A 278 5.73 30.54 -1.14
CA ASP A 278 6.56 31.72 -0.92
C ASP A 278 6.12 32.43 0.36
N TYR A 279 7.06 32.73 1.26
CA TYR A 279 6.70 33.40 2.52
C TYR A 279 6.06 34.79 2.27
N LYS A 280 6.42 35.47 1.18
CA LYS A 280 5.79 36.74 0.76
C LYS A 280 4.31 36.58 0.42
N ASP A 281 3.92 35.47 -0.21
CA ASP A 281 2.52 35.20 -0.53
C ASP A 281 1.72 34.86 0.73
N VAL A 282 2.35 34.14 1.67
CA VAL A 282 1.77 33.90 3.01
C VAL A 282 1.56 35.22 3.75
N GLN A 283 2.56 36.10 3.80
CA GLN A 283 2.44 37.43 4.38
C GLN A 283 1.36 38.28 3.69
N SER A 284 1.23 38.17 2.37
CA SER A 284 0.17 38.84 1.61
C SER A 284 -1.21 38.30 1.95
N CYS A 285 -1.33 37.00 2.22
CA CYS A 285 -2.58 36.40 2.68
C CYS A 285 -2.96 36.89 4.08
N VAL A 286 -1.99 36.90 5.00
CA VAL A 286 -2.19 37.42 6.37
C VAL A 286 -2.62 38.89 6.35
N ALA A 287 -2.09 39.68 5.42
CA ALA A 287 -2.48 41.08 5.24
C ALA A 287 -3.85 41.26 4.54
N GLY A 288 -4.57 40.18 4.22
CA GLY A 288 -5.85 40.21 3.52
C GLY A 288 -5.78 40.62 2.04
N LYS A 289 -4.57 40.70 1.46
CA LYS A 289 -4.37 41.05 0.04
C LYS A 289 -4.56 39.86 -0.89
N LEU A 290 -4.49 38.66 -0.32
CA LEU A 290 -4.60 37.39 -1.01
C LEU A 290 -5.51 36.49 -0.16
N ASP A 291 -6.33 35.67 -0.81
CA ASP A 291 -7.24 34.76 -0.11
C ASP A 291 -6.64 33.35 -0.06
N THR A 292 -7.20 32.50 0.83
CA THR A 292 -6.73 31.12 1.05
C THR A 292 -6.66 30.30 -0.23
N GLN A 293 -7.64 30.43 -1.12
CA GLN A 293 -7.68 29.66 -2.37
C GLN A 293 -6.59 30.12 -3.35
N LYS A 294 -6.37 31.42 -3.46
CA LYS A 294 -5.28 31.98 -4.25
C LYS A 294 -3.91 31.60 -3.68
N LEU A 295 -3.77 31.49 -2.35
CA LEU A 295 -2.52 31.07 -1.73
C LEU A 295 -2.19 29.64 -2.13
N LEU A 296 -3.17 28.75 -2.00
CA LEU A 296 -3.03 27.37 -2.43
C LEU A 296 -2.74 27.27 -3.93
N GLY A 297 -3.43 28.06 -4.76
CA GLY A 297 -3.22 28.09 -6.21
C GLY A 297 -1.83 28.60 -6.65
N LYS A 298 -1.14 29.35 -5.80
CA LYS A 298 0.25 29.79 -6.04
C LYS A 298 1.31 28.81 -5.52
N ALA A 299 0.91 27.79 -4.75
CA ALA A 299 1.84 26.83 -4.19
C ALA A 299 2.45 25.97 -5.31
N ASN A 300 3.78 25.85 -5.31
CA ASN A 300 4.45 24.90 -6.20
C ASN A 300 4.23 23.49 -5.64
N THR A 301 3.44 22.68 -6.35
CA THR A 301 3.06 21.33 -5.93
C THR A 301 3.73 20.28 -6.81
N TYR A 302 4.43 19.32 -6.21
CA TYR A 302 5.07 18.22 -6.93
C TYR A 302 5.09 16.93 -6.12
N GLN A 303 5.49 15.85 -6.78
CA GLN A 303 5.56 14.50 -6.21
C GLN A 303 7.00 13.99 -6.33
N PHE A 304 7.55 13.41 -5.26
CA PHE A 304 8.92 12.89 -5.26
C PHE A 304 9.03 11.53 -4.57
#